data_AF-A0A950WWA3-F1
#
_entry.id   AF-A0A950WWA3-F1
#
_cell.length_a   1.000
_cell.length_b   1.000
_cell.length_c   1.000
_cell.angle_alpha   90.00
_cell.angle_beta   90.00
_cell.angle_gamma   90.00
#
_symmetry.space_group_name_H-M   'P 1'
#
loop_
_entity.id
_entity.type
_entity.pdbx_description
1 polymer ?
#
loop_
_entity_poly.entity_id
_entity_poly.type
_entity_poly.pdbx_seq_one_letter_code
_entity_poly.pdbx_strand_id
1 'polypeptide(L)'
;YREGGVLKRAGHTEAAVDLARMAGLYPAGVLCEIVNEDKTEMARQPELKVFAAKHGLHMLSIADLVRYRRQKEKLVKRIAEARIPTPHGEFTCYAYESVLDGETHLAFVKGAVQGEDNVLVRVHSECLTGDVFGSLRCDCGPQLDAAMRRIADEGLGAVVYLRGHEGRGIGLANKLRAYLLQEQGRDTVDANLELGHHSDSREYGVGAQILVDLGITTMRLLTNNPAKRGGLAGYGLEIVERVPLETTPNPENIEYLRTKRERMGHLLEGLDDVL
;
A
#
# COMPACT_ATOMS: atom_id res chain seq x y z
N TYR A 1 16.26 2.54 -18.67
CA TYR A 1 14.91 3.06 -18.43
C TYR A 1 13.96 1.87 -18.36
N ARG A 2 13.17 1.76 -17.29
CA ARG A 2 12.06 0.81 -17.20
C ARG A 2 10.75 1.53 -17.51
N GLU A 3 9.87 0.88 -18.27
CA GLU A 3 8.52 1.39 -18.50
C GLU A 3 7.80 1.64 -17.15
N GLY A 4 7.08 2.76 -17.05
CA GLY A 4 6.55 3.29 -15.77
C GLY A 4 7.49 4.24 -15.02
N GLY A 5 8.78 4.28 -15.37
CA GLY A 5 9.75 5.22 -14.80
C GLY A 5 9.99 5.00 -13.30
N VAL A 6 10.10 6.09 -12.53
CA VAL A 6 10.41 6.04 -11.09
C VAL A 6 9.35 5.30 -10.28
N LEU A 7 8.14 5.17 -10.82
CA LEU A 7 7.05 4.41 -10.22
C LEU A 7 7.30 2.89 -10.26
N LYS A 8 8.17 2.41 -11.16
CA LYS A 8 8.57 0.99 -11.24
C LYS A 8 9.99 0.72 -10.75
N ARG A 9 10.89 1.70 -10.89
CA ARG A 9 12.26 1.60 -10.39
C ARG A 9 12.73 2.98 -9.95
N ALA A 10 12.98 3.14 -8.65
CA ALA A 10 13.47 4.39 -8.06
C ALA A 10 14.97 4.64 -8.35
N GLY A 11 15.34 4.75 -9.63
CA GLY A 11 16.71 5.02 -10.08
C GLY A 11 16.89 6.39 -10.72
N HIS A 12 18.12 6.91 -10.70
CA HIS A 12 18.47 8.18 -11.35
C HIS A 12 18.19 8.17 -12.87
N THR A 13 18.37 7.00 -13.51
CA THR A 13 18.05 6.81 -14.93
C THR A 13 16.57 7.05 -15.22
N GLU A 14 15.67 6.49 -14.41
CA GLU A 14 14.23 6.71 -14.56
C GLU A 14 13.84 8.15 -14.23
N ALA A 15 14.43 8.72 -13.18
CA ALA A 15 14.16 10.10 -12.77
C ALA A 15 14.50 11.10 -13.88
N ALA A 16 15.64 10.94 -14.56
CA ALA A 16 16.05 11.83 -15.64
C ALA A 16 15.04 11.85 -16.80
N VAL A 17 14.56 10.68 -17.21
CA VAL A 17 13.57 10.55 -18.31
C VAL A 17 12.20 11.06 -17.88
N ASP A 18 11.77 10.78 -16.65
CA ASP A 18 10.47 11.22 -16.14
C ASP A 18 10.40 12.74 -15.97
N LEU A 19 11.47 13.38 -15.47
CA LEU A 19 11.55 14.84 -15.37
C LEU A 19 11.44 15.51 -16.75
N ALA A 20 12.13 14.97 -17.76
CA ALA A 20 12.04 15.49 -19.13
C ALA A 20 10.62 15.37 -19.68
N ARG A 21 9.97 14.21 -19.49
CA ARG A 21 8.57 14.00 -19.88
C ARG A 21 7.62 14.96 -19.17
N MET A 22 7.78 15.13 -17.85
CA MET A 22 6.94 16.03 -17.04
C MET A 22 7.10 17.50 -17.44
N ALA A 23 8.26 17.89 -17.99
CA ALA A 23 8.49 19.20 -18.57
C ALA A 23 7.89 19.37 -19.99
N GLY A 24 7.22 18.35 -20.54
CA GLY A 24 6.69 18.37 -21.90
C GLY A 24 7.75 18.22 -22.99
N LEU A 25 8.95 17.75 -22.64
CA LEU A 25 10.07 17.56 -23.56
C LEU A 25 10.17 16.11 -24.04
N TYR A 26 11.07 15.87 -25.01
CA TYR A 26 11.40 14.50 -25.43
C TYR A 26 11.92 13.69 -24.24
N PRO A 27 11.50 12.42 -24.04
CA PRO A 27 11.81 11.62 -22.85
C PRO A 27 13.26 11.09 -22.86
N ALA A 28 14.23 12.01 -22.82
CA ALA A 28 15.65 11.75 -22.73
C ALA A 28 16.31 12.73 -21.76
N GLY A 29 17.28 12.24 -20.98
CA GLY A 29 18.02 13.06 -20.02
C GLY A 29 19.49 12.67 -19.98
N VAL A 30 20.34 13.63 -19.61
CA VAL A 30 21.76 13.44 -19.35
C VAL A 30 21.98 13.55 -17.84
N LEU A 31 22.74 12.61 -17.27
CA LEU A 31 23.07 12.60 -15.86
C LEU A 31 24.56 12.32 -15.68
N CYS A 32 25.12 12.87 -14.62
CA CYS A 32 26.49 12.65 -14.17
C CYS A 32 26.48 12.81 -12.64
N GLU A 33 27.15 11.93 -11.91
CA GLU A 33 27.24 12.08 -10.47
C GLU A 33 28.22 13.19 -10.07
N ILE A 34 27.91 13.87 -8.96
CA ILE A 34 28.72 14.99 -8.44
C ILE A 34 29.72 14.45 -7.42
N VAL A 35 31.00 14.74 -7.64
CA VAL A 35 32.09 14.47 -6.68
C VAL A 35 32.21 15.63 -5.68
N ASN A 36 32.83 15.35 -4.52
CA ASN A 36 33.17 16.39 -3.54
C ASN A 36 34.25 17.36 -4.09
N GLU A 37 34.50 18.45 -3.36
CA GLU A 37 35.34 19.56 -3.82
C GLU A 37 36.81 19.15 -4.07
N ASP A 38 37.34 18.25 -3.24
CA ASP A 38 38.68 17.66 -3.36
C ASP A 38 38.75 16.46 -4.33
N LYS A 39 37.61 16.05 -4.91
CA LYS A 39 37.47 15.00 -5.95
C LYS A 39 37.94 13.62 -5.50
N THR A 40 37.94 13.35 -4.21
CA THR A 40 38.36 12.07 -3.62
C THR A 40 37.18 11.11 -3.45
N GLU A 41 35.97 11.65 -3.27
CA GLU A 41 34.76 10.88 -3.01
C GLU A 41 33.53 11.47 -3.73
N MET A 42 32.42 10.75 -3.65
CA MET A 42 31.12 11.21 -4.14
C MET A 42 30.48 12.19 -3.14
N ALA A 43 29.95 13.29 -3.63
CA ALA A 43 29.32 14.30 -2.79
C ALA A 43 28.09 13.73 -2.05
N ARG A 44 27.99 14.02 -0.75
CA ARG A 44 26.86 13.61 0.10
C ARG A 44 25.82 14.71 0.21
N GLN A 45 24.66 14.38 0.80
CA GLN A 45 23.50 15.29 0.85
C GLN A 45 23.82 16.70 1.38
N PRO A 46 24.64 16.90 2.44
CA PRO A 46 24.99 18.25 2.91
C PRO A 46 25.77 19.06 1.85
N GLU A 47 26.74 18.42 1.18
CA GLU A 47 27.57 19.05 0.14
C GLU A 47 26.75 19.36 -1.11
N LEU A 48 25.87 18.44 -1.53
CA LEU A 48 24.97 18.63 -2.66
C LEU A 48 24.03 19.83 -2.45
N LYS A 49 23.57 20.07 -1.22
CA LYS A 49 22.76 21.27 -0.90
C LYS A 49 23.53 22.56 -1.09
N VAL A 50 24.79 22.60 -0.64
CA VAL A 50 25.68 23.76 -0.81
C VAL A 50 26.00 23.97 -2.29
N PHE A 51 26.32 22.90 -3.03
CA PHE A 51 26.58 22.94 -4.46
C PHE A 51 25.36 23.47 -5.24
N ALA A 52 24.17 22.94 -4.95
CA ALA A 52 22.94 23.38 -5.60
C ALA A 52 22.67 24.87 -5.36
N ALA A 53 22.83 25.36 -4.12
CA ALA A 53 22.67 26.77 -3.79
C ALA A 53 23.70 27.66 -4.50
N LYS A 54 24.98 27.26 -4.51
CA LYS A 54 26.07 27.99 -5.17
C LYS A 54 25.82 28.19 -6.68
N HIS A 55 25.21 27.19 -7.33
CA HIS A 55 24.98 27.18 -8.77
C HIS A 55 23.54 27.53 -9.20
N GLY A 56 22.65 27.88 -8.25
CA GLY A 56 21.26 28.19 -8.55
C GLY A 56 20.45 27.00 -9.09
N LEU A 57 20.79 25.77 -8.67
CA LEU A 57 20.14 24.54 -9.10
C LEU A 57 19.06 24.09 -8.11
N HIS A 58 18.02 23.45 -8.62
CA HIS A 58 17.04 22.77 -7.79
C HIS A 58 17.56 21.40 -7.35
N MET A 59 17.32 21.05 -6.09
CA MET A 59 17.60 19.73 -5.53
C MET A 59 16.28 19.07 -5.12
N LEU A 60 16.09 17.83 -5.54
CA LEU A 60 14.93 17.00 -5.21
C LEU A 60 15.38 15.57 -4.89
N SER A 61 14.52 14.81 -4.22
CA SER A 61 14.73 13.38 -4.04
C SER A 61 13.88 12.56 -5.02
N ILE A 62 14.36 11.37 -5.40
CA ILE A 62 13.55 10.42 -6.18
C ILE A 62 12.26 10.07 -5.42
N ALA A 63 12.32 9.99 -4.09
CA ALA A 63 11.14 9.75 -3.26
C ALA A 63 10.07 10.85 -3.41
N ASP A 64 10.49 12.12 -3.50
CA ASP A 64 9.57 13.24 -3.74
C ASP A 64 9.01 13.21 -5.15
N LEU A 65 9.81 12.84 -6.15
CA LEU A 65 9.35 12.67 -7.53
C LEU A 65 8.31 11.55 -7.65
N VAL A 66 8.55 10.40 -7.01
CA VAL A 66 7.59 9.30 -6.90
C VAL A 66 6.30 9.78 -6.23
N ARG A 67 6.40 10.50 -5.11
CA ARG A 67 5.23 11.06 -4.40
C ARG A 67 4.46 12.01 -5.31
N TYR A 68 5.14 12.92 -6.00
CA TYR A 68 4.53 13.90 -6.90
C TYR A 68 3.79 13.22 -8.05
N ARG A 69 4.45 12.30 -8.76
CA ARG A 69 3.83 11.57 -9.88
C ARG A 69 2.61 10.78 -9.43
N ARG A 70 2.69 10.07 -8.30
CA ARG A 70 1.54 9.31 -7.76
C ARG A 70 0.35 10.19 -7.38
N GLN A 71 0.59 11.41 -6.91
CA GLN A 71 -0.48 12.37 -6.56
C GLN A 71 -1.09 13.07 -7.78
N LYS A 72 -0.31 13.27 -8.85
CA LYS A 72 -0.72 14.08 -10.00
C LYS A 72 -1.15 13.27 -11.21
N GLU A 73 -0.73 12.02 -11.32
CA GLU A 73 -1.07 11.13 -12.43
C GLU A 73 -2.21 10.18 -12.05
N LYS A 74 -3.15 9.95 -12.96
CA LYS A 74 -4.17 8.90 -12.83
C LYS A 74 -3.56 7.56 -13.20
N LEU A 75 -3.27 6.75 -12.18
CA LEU A 75 -2.58 5.46 -12.28
C LEU A 75 -3.53 4.26 -12.25
N VAL A 76 -4.84 4.49 -12.08
CA VAL A 76 -5.87 3.45 -12.14
C VAL A 76 -6.98 3.83 -13.11
N LYS A 77 -7.56 2.82 -13.77
CA LYS A 77 -8.71 2.95 -14.66
C LYS A 77 -9.82 2.04 -14.19
N ARG A 78 -11.03 2.57 -14.00
CA ARG A 78 -12.23 1.76 -13.78
C ARG A 78 -12.58 1.05 -15.10
N ILE A 79 -12.56 -0.29 -15.09
CA ILE A 79 -12.73 -1.10 -16.31
C ILE A 79 -14.04 -1.89 -16.32
N ALA A 80 -14.65 -2.16 -15.17
CA ALA A 80 -15.92 -2.87 -15.07
C ALA A 80 -16.67 -2.50 -13.79
N GLU A 81 -17.98 -2.76 -13.81
CA GLU A 81 -18.90 -2.59 -12.68
C GLU A 81 -19.94 -3.71 -12.72
N ALA A 82 -20.25 -4.29 -11.56
CA ALA A 82 -21.29 -5.30 -11.44
C ALA A 82 -21.92 -5.32 -10.04
N ARG A 83 -23.21 -5.69 -9.99
CA ARG A 83 -23.89 -6.03 -8.73
C ARG A 83 -23.42 -7.41 -8.26
N ILE A 84 -22.93 -7.49 -7.03
CA ILE A 84 -22.46 -8.74 -6.40
C ILE A 84 -23.29 -9.01 -5.13
N PRO A 85 -24.18 -10.01 -5.14
CA PRO A 85 -24.83 -10.49 -3.92
C PRO A 85 -23.83 -11.28 -3.07
N THR A 86 -23.79 -11.01 -1.77
CA THR A 86 -22.94 -11.71 -0.79
C THR A 86 -23.79 -12.18 0.41
N PRO A 87 -23.27 -13.04 1.29
CA PRO A 87 -23.94 -13.37 2.55
C PRO A 87 -24.25 -12.16 3.44
N HIS A 88 -23.49 -11.07 3.31
CA HIS A 88 -23.68 -9.81 4.03
C HIS A 88 -24.64 -8.86 3.29
N GLY A 89 -25.27 -9.32 2.20
CA GLY A 89 -26.13 -8.51 1.34
C GLY A 89 -25.43 -8.02 0.07
N GLU A 90 -26.07 -7.08 -0.60
CA GLU A 90 -25.66 -6.64 -1.94
C GLU A 90 -24.66 -5.49 -1.91
N PHE A 91 -23.67 -5.59 -2.80
CA PHE A 91 -22.66 -4.57 -3.07
C PHE A 91 -22.58 -4.28 -4.57
N THR A 92 -22.19 -3.05 -4.92
CA THR A 92 -21.67 -2.74 -6.25
C THR A 92 -20.17 -2.99 -6.22
N CYS A 93 -19.67 -3.85 -7.10
CA CYS A 93 -18.25 -4.11 -7.24
C CYS A 93 -17.71 -3.40 -8.49
N TYR A 94 -16.69 -2.58 -8.28
CA TYR A 94 -15.94 -1.92 -9.35
C TYR A 94 -14.58 -2.58 -9.53
N ALA A 95 -14.21 -2.86 -10.78
CA ALA A 95 -12.88 -3.34 -11.12
C ALA A 95 -12.01 -2.18 -11.62
N TYR A 96 -10.79 -2.09 -11.08
CA TYR A 96 -9.80 -1.07 -11.42
C TYR A 96 -8.53 -1.72 -11.93
N GLU A 97 -8.09 -1.36 -13.13
CA GLU A 97 -6.79 -1.79 -13.67
C GLU A 97 -5.71 -0.74 -13.37
N SER A 98 -4.60 -1.18 -12.80
CA SER A 98 -3.39 -0.38 -12.61
C SER A 98 -2.66 -0.19 -13.94
N VAL A 99 -2.38 1.06 -14.31
CA VAL A 99 -1.62 1.37 -15.55
C VAL A 99 -0.13 1.01 -15.44
N LEU A 100 0.33 0.66 -14.24
CA LEU A 100 1.73 0.36 -13.98
C LEU A 100 2.04 -1.10 -14.30
N ASP A 101 1.21 -2.04 -13.85
CA ASP A 101 1.43 -3.49 -13.98
C ASP A 101 0.28 -4.24 -14.65
N GLY A 102 -0.84 -3.58 -14.95
CA GLY A 102 -2.04 -4.25 -15.45
C GLY A 102 -2.78 -5.06 -14.39
N GLU A 103 -2.38 -4.98 -13.12
CA GLU A 103 -3.10 -5.68 -12.06
C GLU A 103 -4.50 -5.11 -11.88
N THR A 104 -5.47 -6.01 -11.70
CA THR A 104 -6.86 -5.65 -11.45
C THR A 104 -7.13 -5.68 -9.95
N HIS A 105 -7.54 -4.55 -9.39
CA HIS A 105 -8.02 -4.38 -8.02
C HIS A 105 -9.54 -4.26 -8.00
N LEU A 106 -10.15 -4.50 -6.85
CA LEU A 106 -11.61 -4.45 -6.69
C LEU A 106 -12.00 -3.44 -5.62
N ALA A 107 -13.16 -2.81 -5.78
CA ALA A 107 -13.82 -2.04 -4.74
C ALA A 107 -15.27 -2.49 -4.59
N PHE A 108 -15.60 -3.08 -3.44
CA PHE A 108 -16.97 -3.42 -3.06
C PHE A 108 -17.57 -2.24 -2.31
N VAL A 109 -18.65 -1.68 -2.84
CA VAL A 109 -19.27 -0.45 -2.36
C VAL A 109 -20.71 -0.73 -1.92
N LYS A 110 -21.06 -0.21 -0.75
CA LYS A 110 -22.40 -0.21 -0.17
C LYS A 110 -22.91 1.23 -0.12
N GLY A 111 -24.10 1.47 -0.64
CA GLY A 111 -24.71 2.80 -0.68
C GLY A 111 -24.06 3.75 -1.68
N ALA A 112 -24.54 5.00 -1.71
CA ALA A 112 -24.04 6.06 -2.59
C ALA A 112 -22.92 6.84 -1.87
N VAL A 113 -21.69 6.35 -1.92
CA VAL A 113 -20.55 6.93 -1.17
C VAL A 113 -20.02 8.26 -1.72
N GLN A 114 -20.39 8.62 -2.95
CA GLN A 114 -19.84 9.80 -3.62
C GLN A 114 -20.36 11.09 -2.97
N GLY A 115 -19.45 11.93 -2.48
CA GLY A 115 -19.79 13.21 -1.85
C GLY A 115 -20.33 13.10 -0.42
N GLU A 116 -20.41 11.90 0.13
CA GLU A 116 -20.79 11.66 1.52
C GLU A 116 -19.59 11.82 2.45
N ASP A 117 -19.86 12.23 3.68
CA ASP A 117 -18.85 12.40 4.72
C ASP A 117 -18.70 11.15 5.60
N ASN A 118 -17.51 10.97 6.17
CA ASN A 118 -17.20 9.95 7.18
C ASN A 118 -17.50 8.52 6.73
N VAL A 119 -17.34 8.24 5.43
CA VAL A 119 -17.61 6.93 4.81
C VAL A 119 -16.77 5.84 5.49
N LEU A 120 -17.40 4.71 5.83
CA LEU A 120 -16.68 3.59 6.44
C LEU A 120 -15.86 2.84 5.37
N VAL A 121 -14.54 2.83 5.53
CA VAL A 121 -13.62 2.31 4.52
C VAL A 121 -12.73 1.22 5.07
N ARG A 122 -12.52 0.15 4.30
CA ARG A 122 -11.46 -0.84 4.51
C ARG A 122 -10.58 -0.91 3.28
N VAL A 123 -9.27 -0.70 3.45
CA VAL A 123 -8.27 -1.06 2.43
C VAL A 123 -7.62 -2.38 2.83
N HIS A 124 -8.01 -3.44 2.14
CA HIS A 124 -7.57 -4.81 2.34
C HIS A 124 -6.48 -5.19 1.34
N SER A 125 -5.43 -5.86 1.82
CA SER A 125 -4.36 -6.40 0.97
C SER A 125 -4.62 -7.86 0.76
N GLU A 126 -4.56 -8.30 -0.50
CA GLU A 126 -4.79 -9.69 -0.90
C GLU A 126 -3.96 -10.67 -0.05
N CYS A 127 -4.65 -11.71 0.44
CA CYS A 127 -4.05 -12.83 1.13
C CYS A 127 -4.80 -14.10 0.70
N LEU A 128 -4.39 -14.72 -0.40
CA LEU A 128 -5.05 -15.88 -0.99
C LEU A 128 -5.27 -17.01 0.03
N THR A 129 -4.25 -17.33 0.82
CA THR A 129 -4.36 -18.41 1.83
C THR A 129 -5.38 -18.08 2.91
N GLY A 130 -5.50 -16.82 3.32
CA GLY A 130 -6.46 -16.41 4.36
C GLY A 130 -7.87 -16.18 3.81
N ASP A 131 -7.95 -15.39 2.74
CA ASP A 131 -9.19 -14.86 2.17
C ASP A 131 -9.97 -15.93 1.39
N VAL A 132 -9.27 -16.85 0.70
CA VAL A 132 -9.90 -17.90 -0.13
C VAL A 132 -9.89 -19.26 0.56
N PHE A 133 -8.75 -19.65 1.14
CA PHE A 133 -8.58 -20.99 1.71
C PHE A 133 -8.81 -21.08 3.22
N GLY A 134 -9.14 -19.97 3.88
CA GLY A 134 -9.47 -19.96 5.32
C GLY A 134 -8.31 -20.34 6.23
N SER A 135 -7.07 -20.05 5.85
CA SER A 135 -5.88 -20.36 6.65
C SER A 135 -5.95 -19.75 8.04
N LEU A 136 -5.79 -20.59 9.07
CA LEU A 136 -5.78 -20.16 10.47
C LEU A 136 -4.48 -19.47 10.91
N ARG A 137 -3.41 -19.56 10.12
CA ARG A 137 -2.08 -18.94 10.39
C ARG A 137 -2.08 -17.42 10.29
N CYS A 138 -3.14 -16.83 9.75
CA CYS A 138 -3.32 -15.38 9.69
C CYS A 138 -4.77 -15.03 10.01
N ASP A 139 -5.02 -13.74 10.16
CA ASP A 139 -6.34 -13.16 10.43
C ASP A 139 -6.95 -12.47 9.21
N CYS A 140 -6.34 -12.58 8.01
CA CYS A 140 -6.78 -11.84 6.83
C CYS A 140 -8.21 -12.16 6.39
N GLY A 141 -8.56 -13.45 6.28
CA GLY A 141 -9.91 -13.87 5.90
C GLY A 141 -10.97 -13.38 6.89
N PRO A 142 -10.82 -13.66 8.20
CA PRO A 142 -11.72 -13.12 9.22
C PRO A 142 -11.82 -11.59 9.22
N GLN A 143 -10.72 -10.87 8.96
CA GLN A 143 -10.74 -9.41 8.83
C GLN A 143 -11.54 -8.95 7.59
N LEU A 144 -11.39 -9.61 6.44
CA LEU A 144 -12.14 -9.28 5.23
C LEU A 144 -13.64 -9.48 5.44
N ASP A 145 -14.03 -10.62 6.00
CA ASP A 145 -15.41 -10.94 6.33
C ASP A 145 -16.02 -9.93 7.31
N ALA A 146 -15.31 -9.63 8.41
CA ALA A 146 -15.75 -8.66 9.40
C ALA A 146 -15.90 -7.24 8.80
N ALA A 147 -14.99 -6.83 7.90
CA ALA A 147 -15.09 -5.53 7.24
C ALA A 147 -16.30 -5.46 6.30
N MET A 148 -16.52 -6.50 5.49
CA MET A 148 -17.68 -6.59 4.59
C MET A 148 -18.99 -6.53 5.38
N ARG A 149 -19.09 -7.29 6.47
CA ARG A 149 -20.26 -7.29 7.37
C ARG A 149 -20.53 -5.91 7.96
N ARG A 150 -19.52 -5.28 8.57
CA ARG A 150 -19.67 -3.96 9.19
C ARG A 150 -20.09 -2.88 8.20
N ILE A 151 -19.54 -2.90 6.99
CA ILE A 151 -19.94 -1.97 5.93
C ILE A 151 -21.36 -2.26 5.45
N ALA A 152 -21.77 -3.52 5.37
CA ALA A 152 -23.14 -3.87 5.06
C ALA A 152 -24.12 -3.37 6.13
N ASP A 153 -23.80 -3.57 7.41
CA ASP A 153 -24.60 -3.14 8.55
C ASP A 153 -24.74 -1.60 8.61
N GLU A 154 -23.66 -0.88 8.29
CA GLU A 154 -23.66 0.60 8.19
C GLU A 154 -24.50 1.11 7.01
N GLY A 155 -24.58 0.32 5.92
CA GLY A 155 -25.29 0.70 4.70
C GLY A 155 -24.57 1.71 3.81
N LEU A 156 -23.44 2.28 4.26
CA LEU A 156 -22.64 3.25 3.53
C LEU A 156 -21.14 2.99 3.74
N GLY A 157 -20.44 2.51 2.72
CA GLY A 157 -19.01 2.23 2.85
C GLY A 157 -18.37 1.53 1.66
N ALA A 158 -17.07 1.32 1.74
CA ALA A 158 -16.28 0.67 0.70
C ALA A 158 -15.17 -0.26 1.23
N VAL A 159 -15.06 -1.46 0.66
CA VAL A 159 -13.89 -2.33 0.80
C VAL A 159 -13.09 -2.27 -0.49
N VAL A 160 -11.87 -1.72 -0.42
CA VAL A 160 -10.90 -1.77 -1.51
C VAL A 160 -10.00 -2.99 -1.31
N TYR A 161 -10.03 -3.93 -2.25
CA TYR A 161 -9.22 -5.14 -2.26
C TYR A 161 -8.04 -4.99 -3.23
N LEU A 162 -6.84 -4.79 -2.68
CA LEU A 162 -5.62 -4.59 -3.43
C LEU A 162 -4.95 -5.93 -3.75
N ARG A 163 -5.11 -6.38 -5.00
CA ARG A 163 -4.38 -7.51 -5.59
C ARG A 163 -2.89 -7.22 -5.80
N GLY A 164 -2.09 -8.27 -5.87
CA GLY A 164 -0.63 -8.18 -5.98
C GLY A 164 0.10 -7.87 -4.67
N HIS A 165 -0.64 -7.72 -3.56
CA HIS A 165 -0.08 -7.46 -2.23
C HIS A 165 0.24 -8.74 -1.42
N GLU A 166 0.08 -9.91 -2.03
CA GLU A 166 0.35 -11.20 -1.39
C GLU A 166 1.77 -11.25 -0.81
N GLY A 167 1.89 -11.76 0.42
CA GLY A 167 3.17 -11.79 1.13
C GLY A 167 3.77 -10.40 1.39
N ARG A 168 2.98 -9.32 1.35
CA ARG A 168 3.45 -7.92 1.36
C ARG A 168 4.13 -7.49 0.06
N GLY A 169 3.71 -8.05 -1.07
CA GLY A 169 4.22 -7.70 -2.40
C GLY A 169 5.37 -8.59 -2.89
N ILE A 170 5.77 -9.60 -2.12
CA ILE A 170 6.78 -10.60 -2.54
C ILE A 170 6.16 -11.77 -3.30
N GLY A 171 4.83 -11.88 -3.30
CA GLY A 171 4.08 -12.94 -3.96
C GLY A 171 3.91 -14.22 -3.12
N LEU A 172 2.97 -15.06 -3.56
CA LEU A 172 2.55 -16.26 -2.83
C LEU A 172 3.68 -17.27 -2.58
N ALA A 173 4.50 -17.55 -3.61
CA ALA A 173 5.56 -18.53 -3.49
C ALA A 173 6.61 -18.13 -2.44
N ASN A 174 6.99 -16.85 -2.41
CA ASN A 174 7.96 -16.35 -1.43
C ASN A 174 7.35 -16.27 -0.02
N LYS A 175 6.06 -15.96 0.11
CA LYS A 175 5.33 -16.10 1.38
C LYS A 175 5.42 -17.52 1.94
N LEU A 176 5.18 -18.53 1.10
CA LEU A 176 5.27 -19.93 1.54
C LEU A 176 6.71 -20.34 1.91
N ARG A 177 7.72 -19.83 1.20
CA ARG A 177 9.13 -20.01 1.59
C ARG A 177 9.44 -19.38 2.95
N ALA A 178 8.91 -18.18 3.22
CA ALA A 178 9.05 -17.53 4.51
C ALA A 178 8.38 -18.35 5.63
N TYR A 179 7.24 -19.01 5.36
CA TYR A 179 6.63 -19.93 6.32
C TYR A 179 7.53 -21.14 6.64
N LEU A 180 8.17 -21.73 5.63
CA LEU A 180 9.10 -22.84 5.87
C LEU A 180 10.28 -22.43 6.76
N LEU A 181 10.82 -21.22 6.56
CA LEU A 181 11.89 -20.69 7.40
C LEU A 181 11.41 -20.41 8.84
N GLN A 182 10.16 -19.98 9.01
CA GLN A 182 9.56 -19.78 10.32
C GLN A 182 9.35 -21.10 11.08
N GLU A 183 8.91 -22.14 10.39
CA GLU A 183 8.79 -23.50 10.95
C GLU A 183 10.14 -24.06 11.41
N GLN A 184 11.24 -23.56 10.85
CA GLN A 184 12.61 -23.89 11.23
C GLN A 184 13.15 -22.99 12.37
N GLY A 185 12.28 -22.21 13.02
CA GLY A 185 12.61 -21.42 14.21
C GLY A 185 13.09 -19.99 13.94
N ARG A 186 12.99 -19.50 12.70
CA ARG A 186 13.34 -18.10 12.37
C ARG A 186 12.15 -17.18 12.58
N ASP A 187 12.41 -15.97 13.06
CA ASP A 187 11.34 -14.99 13.16
C ASP A 187 10.89 -14.48 11.78
N THR A 188 9.70 -13.88 11.72
CA THR A 188 9.09 -13.42 10.45
C THR A 188 9.89 -12.33 9.74
N VAL A 189 10.66 -11.52 10.46
CA VAL A 189 11.44 -10.42 9.87
C VAL A 189 12.75 -10.97 9.32
N ASP A 190 13.43 -11.83 10.06
CA ASP A 190 14.69 -12.46 9.69
C ASP A 190 14.51 -13.38 8.47
N ALA A 191 13.40 -14.13 8.42
CA ALA A 191 13.06 -14.93 7.25
C ALA A 191 12.86 -14.08 5.98
N ASN A 192 12.28 -12.87 6.10
CA ASN A 192 12.11 -11.97 4.95
C ASN A 192 13.42 -11.28 4.55
N LEU A 193 14.25 -10.89 5.51
CA LEU A 193 15.57 -10.32 5.25
C LEU A 193 16.52 -11.33 4.60
N GLU A 194 16.49 -12.60 5.02
CA GLU A 194 17.28 -13.69 4.44
C GLU A 194 16.84 -14.00 3.00
N LEU A 195 15.56 -13.86 2.69
CA LEU A 195 15.03 -13.96 1.32
C LEU A 195 15.31 -12.69 0.48
N GLY A 196 16.00 -11.69 1.03
CA GLY A 196 16.36 -10.45 0.33
C GLY A 196 15.18 -9.49 0.12
N HIS A 197 14.14 -9.58 0.94
CA HIS A 197 12.92 -8.80 0.79
C HIS A 197 12.85 -7.63 1.79
N HIS A 198 12.39 -6.47 1.34
CA HIS A 198 12.02 -5.37 2.23
C HIS A 198 10.80 -5.77 3.06
N SER A 199 10.75 -5.35 4.33
CA SER A 199 9.71 -5.76 5.29
C SER A 199 8.28 -5.28 4.94
N ASP A 200 8.16 -4.32 4.02
CA ASP A 200 6.89 -3.85 3.46
C ASP A 200 7.12 -3.12 2.11
N SER A 201 6.79 -3.75 0.98
CA SER A 201 6.83 -3.11 -0.35
C SER A 201 5.43 -2.71 -0.85
N ARG A 202 4.41 -2.73 0.02
CA ARG A 202 3.02 -2.50 -0.39
C ARG A 202 2.81 -1.07 -0.91
N GLU A 203 2.14 -0.97 -2.04
CA GLU A 203 1.88 0.31 -2.70
C GLU A 203 0.46 0.82 -2.39
N TYR A 204 0.34 1.72 -1.41
CA TYR A 204 -0.98 2.24 -1.00
C TYR A 204 -1.51 3.38 -1.89
N GLY A 205 -0.73 3.86 -2.85
CA GLY A 205 -1.16 4.93 -3.77
C GLY A 205 -2.33 4.52 -4.66
N VAL A 206 -2.36 3.25 -5.10
CA VAL A 206 -3.47 2.71 -5.90
C VAL A 206 -4.77 2.73 -5.10
N GLY A 207 -4.75 2.27 -3.84
CA GLY A 207 -5.92 2.32 -2.97
C GLY A 207 -6.45 3.74 -2.75
N ALA A 208 -5.55 4.72 -2.59
CA ALA A 208 -5.93 6.12 -2.49
C ALA A 208 -6.65 6.63 -3.76
N GLN A 209 -6.10 6.34 -4.94
CA GLN A 209 -6.72 6.78 -6.19
C GLN A 209 -8.07 6.11 -6.45
N ILE A 210 -8.25 4.85 -6.05
CA ILE A 210 -9.54 4.17 -6.11
C ILE A 210 -10.56 4.90 -5.23
N LEU A 211 -10.22 5.26 -4.00
CA LEU A 211 -11.11 6.00 -3.10
C LEU A 211 -11.49 7.38 -3.66
N VAL A 212 -10.53 8.10 -4.26
CA VAL A 212 -10.77 9.38 -4.94
C VAL A 212 -11.71 9.20 -6.14
N ASP A 213 -11.53 8.17 -6.95
CA ASP A 213 -12.40 7.87 -8.11
C ASP A 213 -13.82 7.47 -7.69
N LEU A 214 -13.98 6.86 -6.51
CA LEU A 214 -15.29 6.62 -5.88
C LEU A 214 -15.93 7.90 -5.31
N GLY A 215 -15.20 9.03 -5.29
CA GLY A 215 -15.69 10.31 -4.78
C GLY A 215 -15.70 10.42 -3.26
N ILE A 216 -14.91 9.59 -2.57
CA ILE A 216 -14.72 9.66 -1.11
C ILE A 216 -13.68 10.74 -0.81
N THR A 217 -13.96 11.59 0.17
CA THR A 217 -13.05 12.66 0.63
C THR A 217 -12.68 12.47 2.11
N THR A 218 -13.67 12.20 2.96
CA THR A 218 -13.49 11.92 4.39
C THR A 218 -13.89 10.47 4.70
N MET A 219 -13.13 9.79 5.56
CA MET A 219 -13.38 8.38 5.86
C MET A 219 -13.08 7.99 7.31
N ARG A 220 -13.85 7.02 7.81
CA ARG A 220 -13.53 6.24 9.00
C ARG A 220 -12.84 4.95 8.56
N LEU A 221 -11.57 4.78 8.89
CA LEU A 221 -10.74 3.71 8.35
C LEU A 221 -10.70 2.49 9.27
N LEU A 222 -11.17 1.34 8.79
CA LEU A 222 -11.10 0.03 9.44
C LEU A 222 -9.66 -0.53 9.41
N THR A 223 -8.88 -0.24 10.46
CA THR A 223 -7.47 -0.67 10.54
C THR A 223 -6.92 -0.76 11.97
N ASN A 224 -6.11 -1.80 12.19
CA ASN A 224 -5.30 -1.96 13.41
C ASN A 224 -3.89 -1.40 13.24
N ASN A 225 -3.48 -1.01 12.02
CA ASN A 225 -2.17 -0.43 11.75
C ASN A 225 -2.23 1.11 11.79
N PRO A 226 -1.59 1.78 12.76
CA PRO A 226 -1.57 3.24 12.89
C PRO A 226 -0.72 3.93 11.81
N ALA A 227 0.25 3.23 11.21
CA ALA A 227 1.14 3.78 10.17
C ALA A 227 0.43 4.08 8.84
N LYS A 228 -0.83 3.64 8.66
CA LYS A 228 -1.61 3.88 7.43
C LYS A 228 -2.01 5.35 7.19
N ARG A 229 -1.73 6.28 8.12
CA ARG A 229 -2.15 7.69 8.00
C ARG A 229 -1.30 8.53 7.04
N GLY A 230 0.01 8.25 6.92
CA GLY A 230 0.94 9.16 6.23
C GLY A 230 0.82 9.25 4.70
N GLY A 231 0.12 8.30 4.06
CA GLY A 231 0.08 8.18 2.60
C GLY A 231 -1.09 8.88 1.89
N LEU A 232 -2.13 9.31 2.62
CA LEU A 232 -3.43 9.68 2.04
C LEU A 232 -3.67 11.19 1.91
N ALA A 233 -3.05 12.01 2.76
CA ALA A 233 -3.24 13.46 2.77
C ALA A 233 -2.94 14.14 1.41
N GLY A 234 -1.99 13.57 0.64
CA GLY A 234 -1.63 14.09 -0.68
C GLY A 234 -2.67 13.84 -1.79
N TYR A 235 -3.70 13.05 -1.52
CA TYR A 235 -4.77 12.71 -2.48
C TYR A 235 -6.08 13.45 -2.20
N GLY A 236 -6.11 14.39 -1.24
CA GLY A 236 -7.35 15.01 -0.79
C GLY A 236 -8.24 14.06 0.01
N LEU A 237 -7.63 13.02 0.61
CA LEU A 237 -8.30 12.05 1.47
C LEU A 237 -7.97 12.32 2.93
N GLU A 238 -8.99 12.41 3.76
CA GLU A 238 -8.88 12.61 5.20
C GLU A 238 -9.39 11.40 5.97
N ILE A 239 -8.59 10.89 6.90
CA ILE A 239 -9.03 9.88 7.86
C ILE A 239 -9.51 10.60 9.12
N VAL A 240 -10.82 10.71 9.28
CA VAL A 240 -11.45 11.36 10.45
C VAL A 240 -11.42 10.48 11.69
N GLU A 241 -11.39 9.17 11.51
CA GLU A 241 -11.43 8.18 12.60
C GLU A 241 -10.67 6.93 12.19
N ARG A 242 -9.95 6.33 13.15
CA ARG A 242 -9.45 4.96 13.03
C ARG A 242 -10.39 4.05 13.77
N VAL A 243 -11.05 3.16 13.04
CA VAL A 243 -11.97 2.19 13.61
C VAL A 243 -11.24 0.84 13.74
N PRO A 244 -11.13 0.26 14.94
CA PRO A 244 -10.52 -1.05 15.12
C PRO A 244 -11.26 -2.14 14.32
N LEU A 245 -10.51 -3.14 13.88
CA LEU A 245 -11.05 -4.32 13.21
C LEU A 245 -10.53 -5.56 13.93
N GLU A 246 -11.23 -5.93 14.99
CA GLU A 246 -10.84 -7.03 15.85
C GLU A 246 -11.26 -8.38 15.26
N THR A 247 -10.42 -9.38 15.51
CA THR A 247 -10.64 -10.78 15.12
C THR A 247 -10.20 -11.64 16.29
N THR A 248 -10.91 -12.75 16.53
CA THR A 248 -10.56 -13.68 17.60
C THR A 248 -9.23 -14.38 17.28
N PRO A 249 -8.20 -14.25 18.13
CA PRO A 249 -6.97 -15.02 17.98
C PRO A 249 -7.21 -16.51 18.16
N ASN A 250 -6.34 -17.34 17.60
CA ASN A 250 -6.36 -18.79 17.80
C ASN A 250 -4.92 -19.32 17.96
N PRO A 251 -4.74 -20.59 18.39
CA PRO A 251 -3.41 -21.14 18.65
C PRO A 251 -2.45 -21.07 17.45
N GLU A 252 -2.95 -21.12 16.20
CA GLU A 252 -2.14 -21.11 14.98
C GLU A 252 -1.63 -19.71 14.59
N ASN A 253 -2.24 -18.62 15.09
CA ASN A 253 -1.86 -17.26 14.72
C ASN A 253 -1.45 -16.35 15.86
N ILE A 254 -1.47 -16.82 17.11
CA ILE A 254 -1.22 -15.94 18.25
C ILE A 254 0.18 -15.29 18.21
N GLU A 255 1.21 -16.07 17.89
CA GLU A 255 2.59 -15.57 17.75
C GLU A 255 2.74 -14.58 16.61
N TYR A 256 2.03 -14.82 15.50
CA TYR A 256 1.97 -13.90 14.37
C TYR A 256 1.33 -12.56 14.75
N LEU A 257 0.23 -12.59 15.52
CA LEU A 257 -0.45 -11.40 16.01
C LEU A 257 0.39 -10.63 17.05
N ARG A 258 1.09 -11.34 17.95
CA ARG A 258 2.06 -10.73 18.89
C ARG A 258 3.20 -10.04 18.13
N THR A 259 3.75 -10.69 17.11
CA THR A 259 4.78 -10.10 16.24
C THR A 259 4.28 -8.81 15.55
N LYS A 260 3.03 -8.80 15.06
CA LYS A 260 2.42 -7.58 14.49
C LYS A 260 2.32 -6.44 15.51
N ARG A 261 1.92 -6.75 16.75
CA ARG A 261 1.80 -5.79 17.85
C ARG A 261 3.16 -5.20 18.21
N GLU A 262 4.12 -6.07 18.53
CA GLU A 262 5.39 -5.70 19.16
C GLU A 262 6.41 -5.13 18.17
N ARG A 263 6.49 -5.70 16.96
CA ARG A 263 7.53 -5.31 15.98
C ARG A 263 7.01 -4.42 14.85
N MET A 264 5.70 -4.40 14.62
CA MET A 264 5.10 -3.67 13.50
C MET A 264 4.11 -2.60 13.97
N GLY A 265 4.03 -2.35 15.28
CA GLY A 265 3.23 -1.28 15.88
C GLY A 265 1.73 -1.40 15.66
N HIS A 266 1.20 -2.60 15.43
CA HIS A 266 -0.25 -2.79 15.32
C HIS A 266 -0.92 -2.66 16.68
N LEU A 267 -2.07 -1.99 16.73
CA LEU A 267 -2.90 -1.83 17.91
C LEU A 267 -3.86 -3.02 17.98
N LEU A 268 -3.44 -4.05 18.70
CA LEU A 268 -4.18 -5.30 18.92
C LEU A 268 -4.31 -5.55 20.43
N GLU A 269 -5.54 -5.80 20.89
CA GLU A 269 -5.87 -6.08 22.29
C GLU A 269 -6.31 -7.55 22.44
N GLY A 270 -6.33 -8.07 23.68
CA GLY A 270 -6.84 -9.43 23.98
C GLY A 270 -5.97 -10.60 23.47
N LEU A 271 -4.68 -10.36 23.17
CA LEU A 271 -3.76 -11.42 22.73
C LEU A 271 -3.23 -12.28 23.91
N ASP A 272 -3.32 -11.79 25.13
CA ASP A 272 -2.70 -12.44 26.28
C ASP A 272 -3.66 -13.43 26.98
N ASP A 273 -4.93 -13.46 26.55
CA ASP A 273 -6.00 -14.31 27.11
C ASP A 273 -6.18 -15.64 26.36
N VAL A 274 -5.38 -15.89 25.31
CA VAL A 274 -5.44 -17.11 24.49
C VAL A 274 -4.37 -18.09 24.99
N LEU A 275 -4.82 -19.11 25.74
CA LEU A 275 -4.04 -20.27 26.20
C LEU A 275 -3.99 -21.37 25.15
#